data_AF-A0A8D1B2K8-F1
#
_entry.id   AF-A0A8D1B2K8-F1
#
_cell.length_a   1.000
_cell.length_b   1.000
_cell.length_c   1.000
_cell.angle_alpha   90.00
_cell.angle_beta   90.00
_cell.angle_gamma   90.00
#
_symmetry.space_group_name_H-M   'P 1'
#
loop_
_entity.id
_entity.type
_entity.pdbx_description
1 polymer ?
#
loop_
_entity_poly.entity_id
_entity_poly.type
_entity_poly.pdbx_seq_one_letter_code
_entity_poly.pdbx_strand_id
1 'polypeptide(L)'
;MLRILCLALCGLLTPARADPGALLRLGMDIMNREVQNAMDESHILEKMAAEAGKKRPGMKPIKGITDLKVKDVKLPVITLSFMPGVGIFQCVSTGMTITGKSFMGGNMEIIVVLNITATNRLLQDEETGLPMFKSEGCEVILVSVKTNLPSNMLPKVVNKFLDSTLHKVLPGLMCPAIDAVLVYVNKKWANLNAPMPVGQMGTVKYVLTSIPTTTANYIQVDFNPVVQQQRGDTIQLADAGEALEFPKDSAAGSSQLLLSAAFLTAELALLQKSFDMNIQDTTIGELPPQTTETLAGFIPEVAEAYPKPKPLVTRIRINKPPKVTMRTGKSLLHLHGTLQMFAARQRGRAPVSLFLLEIHFNVKIQYSVREDRNALVLDLKLD
;
A
#
# COMPACT_ATOMS: atom_id res chain seq x y z
N MET A 1 -14.45 42.75 36.90
CA MET A 1 -13.34 41.78 37.04
C MET A 1 -13.76 40.34 36.66
N LEU A 2 -14.81 40.13 35.84
CA LEU A 2 -15.35 38.80 35.53
C LEU A 2 -15.74 38.66 34.04
N ARG A 3 -14.92 39.21 33.13
CA ARG A 3 -15.10 39.08 31.67
C ARG A 3 -13.81 38.77 30.90
N ILE A 4 -12.68 38.59 31.59
CA ILE A 4 -11.37 38.31 30.98
C ILE A 4 -10.97 36.83 31.14
N LEU A 5 -11.63 36.05 32.01
CA LEU A 5 -11.30 34.64 32.21
C LEU A 5 -11.87 33.68 31.13
N CYS A 6 -12.86 34.10 30.33
CA CYS A 6 -13.48 33.22 29.33
C CYS A 6 -12.77 33.20 27.96
N LEU A 7 -11.72 33.99 27.75
CA LEU A 7 -10.99 34.03 26.47
C LEU A 7 -9.68 33.24 26.47
N ALA A 8 -9.30 32.62 27.60
CA ALA A 8 -8.06 31.84 27.73
C ALA A 8 -8.27 30.31 27.75
N LEU A 9 -9.51 29.82 27.63
CA LEU A 9 -9.85 28.38 27.74
C LEU A 9 -10.28 27.72 26.42
N CYS A 10 -10.28 28.43 25.29
CA CYS A 10 -10.55 27.85 23.97
C CYS A 10 -9.28 27.45 23.18
N GLY A 11 -8.10 27.44 23.81
CA GLY A 11 -6.82 27.25 23.13
C GLY A 11 -6.18 25.86 23.17
N LEU A 12 -6.76 24.86 23.85
CA LEU A 12 -6.08 23.58 24.10
C LEU A 12 -7.01 22.35 24.00
N LEU A 13 -7.79 22.29 22.93
CA LEU A 13 -8.32 21.01 22.43
C LEU A 13 -7.92 20.86 20.96
N THR A 14 -6.63 21.01 20.66
CA THR A 14 -6.07 20.16 19.61
C THR A 14 -6.16 18.74 20.17
N PRO A 15 -6.92 17.82 19.57
CA PRO A 15 -6.77 16.42 19.94
C PRO A 15 -5.28 16.14 19.84
N ALA A 16 -4.66 15.64 20.93
CA ALA A 16 -3.28 15.20 20.89
C ALA A 16 -3.19 14.30 19.65
N ARG A 17 -2.46 14.79 18.64
CA ARG A 17 -2.37 14.12 17.36
C ARG A 17 -1.65 12.83 17.66
N ALA A 18 -2.40 11.73 17.79
CA ALA A 18 -1.80 10.42 17.99
C ALA A 18 -0.77 10.25 16.87
N ASP A 19 0.48 10.05 17.24
CA ASP A 19 1.55 9.92 16.26
C ASP A 19 1.18 8.80 15.28
N PRO A 20 1.30 9.03 13.97
CA PRO A 20 0.90 8.05 12.97
C PRO A 20 1.72 6.79 13.18
N GLY A 21 1.07 5.65 13.45
CA GLY A 21 1.78 4.39 13.70
C GLY A 21 2.53 3.86 12.47
N ALA A 22 2.17 4.33 11.27
CA ALA A 22 2.87 4.05 10.01
C ALA A 22 2.82 5.26 9.06
N LEU A 23 3.93 5.51 8.37
CA LEU A 23 4.06 6.55 7.35
C LEU A 23 4.49 5.94 6.02
N LEU A 24 3.91 6.43 4.93
CA LEU A 24 4.22 5.98 3.58
C LEU A 24 4.51 7.19 2.69
N ARG A 25 5.66 7.17 2.02
CA ARG A 25 5.99 8.09 0.93
C ARG A 25 5.92 7.32 -0.37
N LEU A 26 5.02 7.73 -1.25
CA LEU A 26 4.89 7.19 -2.60
C LEU A 26 5.70 8.05 -3.56
N GLY A 27 6.85 7.53 -3.96
CA GLY A 27 7.76 8.13 -4.93
C GLY A 27 7.33 7.86 -6.37
N MET A 28 8.09 8.42 -7.32
CA MET A 28 7.79 8.30 -8.75
C MET A 28 8.08 6.89 -9.28
N ASP A 29 8.92 6.13 -8.59
CA ASP A 29 9.19 4.72 -8.82
C ASP A 29 7.91 3.87 -8.76
N ILE A 30 7.14 3.97 -7.67
CA ILE A 30 5.85 3.27 -7.52
C ILE A 30 4.80 3.87 -8.44
N MET A 31 4.73 5.20 -8.58
CA MET A 31 3.74 5.82 -9.47
C MET A 31 3.86 5.34 -10.91
N ASN A 32 5.08 5.30 -11.45
CA ASN A 32 5.33 4.78 -12.80
C ASN A 32 5.00 3.28 -12.89
N ARG A 33 5.36 2.47 -11.88
CA ARG A 33 5.04 1.05 -11.84
C ARG A 33 3.52 0.81 -11.84
N GLU A 34 2.76 1.55 -11.03
CA GLU A 34 1.31 1.41 -10.97
C GLU A 34 0.62 1.86 -12.27
N VAL A 35 1.17 2.87 -12.97
CA VAL A 35 0.70 3.21 -14.32
C VAL A 35 0.93 2.06 -15.30
N GLN A 36 2.11 1.43 -15.30
CA GLN A 36 2.37 0.26 -16.16
C GLN A 36 1.44 -0.91 -15.81
N ASN A 37 1.31 -1.25 -14.53
CA ASN A 37 0.40 -2.30 -14.06
C ASN A 37 -1.05 -2.03 -14.50
N ALA A 38 -1.50 -0.77 -14.41
CA ALA A 38 -2.84 -0.39 -14.85
C ALA A 38 -3.00 -0.64 -16.37
N MET A 39 -2.00 -0.27 -17.17
CA MET A 39 -2.04 -0.47 -18.63
C MET A 39 -2.13 -1.96 -19.00
N ASP A 40 -1.42 -2.83 -18.27
CA ASP A 40 -1.36 -4.27 -18.52
C ASP A 40 -2.59 -5.03 -17.98
N GLU A 41 -3.00 -4.78 -16.73
CA GLU A 41 -4.02 -5.58 -16.04
C GLU A 41 -5.45 -5.28 -16.52
N SER A 42 -5.72 -4.05 -16.96
CA SER A 42 -7.09 -3.52 -16.95
C SER A 42 -7.75 -3.38 -18.32
N HIS A 43 -7.17 -3.95 -19.38
CA HIS A 43 -7.60 -3.73 -20.78
C HIS A 43 -7.81 -2.22 -21.04
N ILE A 44 -6.94 -1.38 -20.47
CA ILE A 44 -7.16 0.07 -20.46
C ILE A 44 -7.22 0.61 -21.87
N LEU A 45 -6.41 0.08 -22.78
CA LEU A 45 -6.41 0.52 -24.17
C LEU A 45 -7.75 0.29 -24.86
N GLU A 46 -8.37 -0.88 -24.65
CA GLU A 46 -9.70 -1.20 -25.19
C GLU A 46 -10.77 -0.32 -24.57
N LYS A 47 -10.69 -0.07 -23.25
CA LYS A 47 -11.64 0.81 -22.54
C LYS A 47 -11.49 2.26 -22.94
N MET A 48 -10.27 2.75 -23.15
CA MET A 48 -10.00 4.07 -23.68
C MET A 48 -10.59 4.21 -25.08
N ALA A 49 -10.37 3.21 -25.95
CA ALA A 49 -10.95 3.20 -27.30
C ALA A 49 -12.49 3.15 -27.26
N ALA A 50 -13.07 2.33 -26.39
CA ALA A 50 -14.51 2.22 -26.21
C ALA A 50 -15.13 3.51 -25.64
N GLU A 51 -14.51 4.11 -24.63
CA GLU A 51 -14.96 5.38 -24.03
C GLU A 51 -14.85 6.53 -25.02
N ALA A 52 -13.74 6.61 -25.75
CA ALA A 52 -13.56 7.54 -26.86
C ALA A 52 -14.58 7.30 -27.98
N GLY A 53 -15.08 6.08 -28.17
CA GLY A 53 -16.10 5.75 -29.16
C GLY A 53 -17.54 6.09 -28.77
N LYS A 54 -17.82 6.44 -27.50
CA LYS A 54 -19.19 6.69 -27.02
C LYS A 54 -19.76 8.01 -27.57
N LYS A 55 -21.00 7.96 -28.08
CA LYS A 55 -21.75 9.18 -28.43
C LYS A 55 -22.22 9.88 -27.16
N ARG A 56 -21.71 11.08 -26.89
CA ARG A 56 -22.04 11.87 -25.70
C ARG A 56 -23.10 12.94 -26.00
N PRO A 57 -24.00 13.25 -25.04
CA PRO A 57 -24.93 14.37 -25.16
C PRO A 57 -24.15 15.68 -25.37
N GLY A 58 -24.53 16.47 -26.38
CA GLY A 58 -23.85 17.74 -26.70
C GLY A 58 -22.70 17.63 -27.69
N MET A 59 -22.28 16.42 -28.11
CA MET A 59 -21.30 16.29 -29.19
C MET A 59 -21.95 16.70 -30.52
N LYS A 60 -21.55 17.86 -31.05
CA LYS A 60 -22.09 18.37 -32.31
C LYS A 60 -21.65 17.44 -33.45
N PRO A 61 -22.58 17.03 -34.34
CA PRO A 61 -22.21 16.25 -35.51
C PRO A 61 -21.20 17.05 -36.36
N ILE A 62 -20.17 16.36 -36.81
CA ILE A 62 -19.17 16.93 -37.71
C ILE A 62 -19.84 17.13 -39.06
N LYS A 63 -19.96 18.37 -39.51
CA LYS A 63 -20.57 18.67 -40.80
C LYS A 63 -19.75 18.00 -41.92
N GLY A 64 -20.41 17.11 -42.67
CA GLY A 64 -19.80 16.38 -43.79
C GLY A 64 -19.09 15.08 -43.41
N ILE A 65 -19.13 14.63 -42.15
CA ILE A 65 -18.63 13.30 -41.77
C ILE A 65 -19.71 12.57 -41.01
N THR A 66 -19.98 11.34 -41.45
CA THR A 66 -20.92 10.44 -40.78
C THR A 66 -20.20 9.17 -40.32
N ASP A 67 -20.83 8.42 -39.42
CA ASP A 67 -20.33 7.14 -38.91
C ASP A 67 -18.91 7.21 -38.31
N LEU A 68 -18.54 8.33 -37.69
CA LEU A 68 -17.24 8.49 -37.04
C LEU A 68 -17.07 7.49 -35.88
N LYS A 69 -15.99 6.70 -35.91
CA LYS A 69 -15.65 5.69 -34.91
C LYS A 69 -14.15 5.68 -34.64
N VAL A 70 -13.78 5.50 -33.37
CA VAL A 70 -12.40 5.17 -32.99
C VAL A 70 -12.18 3.69 -33.27
N LYS A 71 -11.24 3.37 -34.16
CA LYS A 71 -10.89 2.00 -34.56
C LYS A 71 -9.89 1.38 -33.58
N ASP A 72 -8.84 2.14 -33.26
CA ASP A 72 -7.80 1.73 -32.33
C ASP A 72 -7.14 2.95 -31.67
N VAL A 73 -6.57 2.71 -30.50
CA VAL A 73 -5.69 3.63 -29.77
C VAL A 73 -4.37 2.89 -29.60
N LYS A 74 -3.25 3.58 -29.81
CA LYS A 74 -1.90 3.04 -29.62
C LYS A 74 -1.50 3.12 -28.15
N LEU A 75 -0.62 2.22 -27.74
CA LEU A 75 -0.07 2.23 -26.39
C LEU A 75 0.51 3.62 -26.06
N PRO A 76 -0.02 4.32 -25.04
CA PRO A 76 0.46 5.63 -24.64
C PRO A 76 1.84 5.56 -23.99
N VAL A 77 2.67 6.56 -24.25
CA VAL A 77 3.83 6.91 -23.41
C VAL A 77 3.36 7.93 -22.38
N ILE A 78 3.51 7.61 -21.10
CA ILE A 78 3.01 8.43 -20.00
C ILE A 78 4.19 8.96 -19.19
N THR A 79 4.19 10.27 -18.96
CA THR A 79 5.16 10.96 -18.10
C THR A 79 4.43 11.66 -16.98
N LEU A 80 4.95 11.53 -15.77
CA LEU A 80 4.34 12.05 -14.54
C LEU A 80 5.30 13.00 -13.84
N SER A 81 4.75 14.00 -13.18
CA SER A 81 5.49 14.89 -12.27
C SER A 81 4.61 15.28 -11.10
N PHE A 82 5.18 15.40 -9.91
CA PHE A 82 4.42 15.84 -8.75
C PHE A 82 4.21 17.34 -8.78
N MET A 83 2.99 17.76 -8.42
CA MET A 83 2.63 19.15 -8.19
C MET A 83 2.34 19.36 -6.71
N PRO A 84 3.27 20.00 -5.96
CA PRO A 84 3.13 20.21 -4.53
C PRO A 84 1.77 20.82 -4.15
N GLY A 85 1.11 20.22 -3.16
CA GLY A 85 -0.21 20.67 -2.68
C GLY A 85 -1.39 20.42 -3.63
N VAL A 86 -1.15 19.83 -4.81
CA VAL A 86 -2.21 19.61 -5.82
C VAL A 86 -2.39 18.13 -6.13
N GLY A 87 -1.34 17.41 -6.51
CA GLY A 87 -1.45 16.05 -7.02
C GLY A 87 -0.39 15.76 -8.08
N ILE A 88 -0.77 15.12 -9.18
CA ILE A 88 0.16 14.68 -10.22
C ILE A 88 -0.18 15.37 -11.54
N PHE A 89 0.80 16.04 -12.16
CA PHE A 89 0.69 16.44 -13.55
C PHE A 89 1.10 15.27 -14.44
N GLN A 90 0.29 14.99 -15.47
CA GLN A 90 0.55 13.94 -16.45
C GLN A 90 0.62 14.50 -17.86
N CYS A 91 1.56 13.98 -18.65
CA CYS A 91 1.62 14.17 -20.09
C CYS A 91 1.64 12.81 -20.78
N VAL A 92 0.66 12.59 -21.64
CA VAL A 92 0.39 11.34 -22.34
C VAL A 92 0.58 11.55 -23.83
N SER A 93 1.50 10.83 -24.44
CA SER A 93 1.70 10.81 -25.89
C SER A 93 1.15 9.51 -26.46
N THR A 94 0.16 9.60 -27.34
CA THR A 94 -0.49 8.43 -27.96
C THR A 94 -0.84 8.71 -29.41
N GLY A 95 -1.25 7.67 -30.13
CA GLY A 95 -1.86 7.80 -31.45
C GLY A 95 -3.17 7.07 -31.50
N MET A 96 -4.06 7.44 -32.42
CA MET A 96 -5.29 6.70 -32.64
C MET A 96 -5.72 6.76 -34.09
N THR A 97 -6.53 5.78 -34.48
CA THR A 97 -7.11 5.69 -35.80
C THR A 97 -8.61 5.95 -35.71
N ILE A 98 -9.08 6.96 -36.44
CA ILE A 98 -10.50 7.28 -36.58
C ILE A 98 -10.95 6.85 -37.98
N THR A 99 -12.10 6.19 -38.04
CA THR A 99 -12.76 5.81 -39.28
C THR A 99 -14.11 6.49 -39.41
N GLY A 100 -14.62 6.61 -40.63
CA GLY A 100 -15.97 7.09 -40.90
C GLY A 100 -16.25 7.21 -42.38
N LYS A 101 -17.31 7.93 -42.73
CA LYS A 101 -17.62 8.30 -44.11
C LYS A 101 -17.31 9.77 -44.33
N SER A 102 -16.53 10.04 -45.36
CA SER A 102 -16.20 11.40 -45.81
C SER A 102 -17.44 12.11 -46.38
N PHE A 103 -17.28 13.40 -46.69
CA PHE A 103 -18.34 14.22 -47.28
C PHE A 103 -18.74 13.79 -48.70
N MET A 104 -17.96 12.92 -49.33
CA MET A 104 -18.25 12.30 -50.63
C MET A 104 -18.88 10.90 -50.49
N GLY A 105 -19.18 10.46 -49.26
CA GLY A 105 -19.73 9.13 -48.98
C GLY A 105 -18.71 7.99 -48.97
N GLY A 106 -17.47 8.23 -49.41
CA GLY A 106 -16.38 7.25 -49.39
C GLY A 106 -15.79 7.03 -47.99
N ASN A 107 -15.23 5.84 -47.78
CA ASN A 107 -14.58 5.47 -46.51
C ASN A 107 -13.37 6.37 -46.23
N MET A 108 -13.31 6.86 -45.00
CA MET A 108 -12.26 7.74 -44.50
C MET A 108 -11.54 7.08 -43.33
N GLU A 109 -10.22 7.19 -43.31
CA GLU A 109 -9.34 6.83 -42.20
C GLU A 109 -8.45 8.03 -41.89
N ILE A 110 -8.36 8.36 -40.60
CA ILE A 110 -7.53 9.44 -40.05
C ILE A 110 -6.70 8.85 -38.94
N ILE A 111 -5.39 8.89 -39.10
CA ILE A 111 -4.43 8.51 -38.08
C ILE A 111 -3.91 9.80 -37.46
N VAL A 112 -4.11 9.95 -36.15
CA VAL A 112 -3.64 11.12 -35.40
C VAL A 112 -2.58 10.71 -34.38
N VAL A 113 -1.63 11.60 -34.13
CA VAL A 113 -0.73 11.55 -32.97
C VAL A 113 -1.07 12.73 -32.07
N LEU A 114 -1.23 12.47 -30.78
CA LEU A 114 -1.76 13.40 -29.80
C LEU A 114 -0.84 13.46 -28.59
N ASN A 115 -0.69 14.66 -28.04
CA ASN A 115 -0.23 14.87 -26.67
C ASN A 115 -1.43 15.31 -25.83
N ILE A 116 -1.58 14.70 -24.66
CA ILE A 116 -2.66 15.01 -23.73
C ILE A 116 -2.00 15.43 -22.42
N THR A 117 -2.34 16.61 -21.93
CA THR A 117 -1.88 17.08 -20.63
C THR A 117 -3.05 17.17 -19.69
N ALA A 118 -2.87 16.75 -18.45
CA ALA A 118 -3.90 16.86 -17.43
C ALA A 118 -3.28 16.95 -16.03
N THR A 119 -4.02 17.56 -15.12
CA THR A 119 -3.70 17.58 -13.69
C THR A 119 -4.59 16.60 -12.96
N ASN A 120 -4.01 15.55 -12.39
CA ASN A 120 -4.69 14.64 -11.49
C ASN A 120 -4.63 15.21 -10.08
N ARG A 121 -5.62 16.01 -9.70
CA ARG A 121 -5.73 16.57 -8.35
C ARG A 121 -6.05 15.46 -7.36
N LEU A 122 -5.32 15.42 -6.25
CA LEU A 122 -5.59 14.50 -5.15
C LEU A 122 -6.61 15.14 -4.20
N LEU A 123 -7.74 14.46 -4.04
CA LEU A 123 -8.88 14.89 -3.25
C LEU A 123 -9.30 13.78 -2.28
N GLN A 124 -10.21 14.11 -1.37
CA GLN A 124 -10.94 13.13 -0.59
C GLN A 124 -12.32 12.93 -1.21
N ASP A 125 -12.70 11.68 -1.38
CA ASP A 125 -14.04 11.29 -1.79
C ASP A 125 -15.01 11.52 -0.63
N GLU A 126 -16.08 12.30 -0.86
CA GLU A 126 -17.02 12.69 0.20
C GLU A 126 -17.85 11.52 0.73
N GLU A 127 -18.11 10.50 -0.10
CA GLU A 127 -18.93 9.35 0.26
C GLU A 127 -18.14 8.32 1.08
N THR A 128 -16.94 7.98 0.62
CA THR A 128 -16.10 6.93 1.21
C THR A 128 -15.05 7.44 2.20
N GLY A 129 -14.75 8.74 2.16
CA GLY A 129 -13.65 9.35 2.93
C GLY A 129 -12.26 8.94 2.45
N LEU A 130 -12.15 8.22 1.33
CA LEU A 130 -10.90 7.72 0.77
C LEU A 130 -10.22 8.77 -0.13
N PRO A 131 -8.90 8.68 -0.34
CA PRO A 131 -8.23 9.50 -1.33
C PRO A 131 -8.68 9.12 -2.74
N MET A 132 -8.80 10.12 -3.61
CA MET A 132 -9.09 9.92 -5.01
C MET A 132 -8.38 10.95 -5.87
N PHE A 133 -7.93 10.52 -7.05
CA PHE A 133 -7.49 11.42 -8.09
C PHE A 133 -8.65 11.85 -8.97
N LYS A 134 -8.72 13.15 -9.27
CA LYS A 134 -9.66 13.73 -10.22
C LYS A 134 -8.88 14.49 -11.29
N SER A 135 -9.19 14.23 -12.56
CA SER A 135 -8.59 14.95 -13.67
C SER A 135 -9.17 16.37 -13.76
N GLU A 136 -8.29 17.35 -13.91
CA GLU A 136 -8.60 18.76 -14.12
C GLU A 136 -7.70 19.31 -15.23
N GLY A 137 -8.21 20.31 -15.97
CA GLY A 137 -7.43 21.00 -17.01
C GLY A 137 -6.92 20.06 -18.11
N CYS A 138 -7.73 19.08 -18.53
CA CYS A 138 -7.35 18.18 -19.61
C CYS A 138 -7.33 18.93 -20.95
N GLU A 139 -6.16 18.97 -21.58
CA GLU A 139 -5.93 19.57 -22.89
C GLU A 139 -5.39 18.53 -23.86
N VAL A 140 -5.81 18.61 -25.13
CA VAL A 140 -5.39 17.69 -26.18
C VAL A 140 -4.77 18.49 -27.32
N ILE A 141 -3.51 18.19 -27.61
CA ILE A 141 -2.71 18.84 -28.64
C ILE A 141 -2.50 17.84 -29.78
N LEU A 142 -2.88 18.26 -30.99
CA LEU A 142 -2.69 17.50 -32.20
C LEU A 142 -1.24 17.65 -32.69
N VAL A 143 -0.47 16.57 -32.65
CA VAL A 143 0.95 16.57 -33.06
C VAL A 143 1.08 16.33 -34.56
N SER A 144 0.36 15.36 -35.09
CA SER A 144 0.35 15.09 -36.54
C SER A 144 -0.92 14.39 -36.97
N VAL A 145 -1.25 14.53 -38.26
CA VAL A 145 -2.39 13.85 -38.90
C VAL A 145 -1.97 13.25 -40.22
N LYS A 146 -2.41 12.01 -40.46
CA LYS A 146 -2.39 11.36 -41.77
C LYS A 146 -3.80 10.92 -42.12
N THR A 147 -4.22 11.12 -43.36
CA THR A 147 -5.56 10.76 -43.81
C THR A 147 -5.56 10.29 -45.26
N ASN A 148 -6.48 9.38 -45.60
CA ASN A 148 -6.70 8.88 -46.96
C ASN A 148 -7.72 9.72 -47.76
N LEU A 149 -8.05 10.93 -47.30
CA LEU A 149 -8.91 11.84 -48.04
C LEU A 149 -8.29 12.14 -49.42
N PRO A 150 -9.08 12.10 -50.50
CA PRO A 150 -8.54 12.22 -51.85
C PRO A 150 -7.87 13.58 -52.10
N SER A 151 -6.74 13.54 -52.79
CA SER A 151 -5.86 14.69 -53.07
C SER A 151 -6.51 15.78 -53.95
N ASN A 152 -7.63 15.47 -54.61
CA ASN A 152 -8.43 16.42 -55.39
C ASN A 152 -9.31 17.33 -54.52
N MET A 153 -9.36 17.10 -53.20
CA MET A 153 -10.01 18.01 -52.26
C MET A 153 -9.20 19.29 -52.11
N LEU A 154 -9.90 20.43 -52.07
CA LEU A 154 -9.27 21.72 -51.81
C LEU A 154 -8.49 21.65 -50.48
N PRO A 155 -7.18 21.97 -50.48
CA PRO A 155 -6.36 21.96 -49.26
C PRO A 155 -6.97 22.79 -48.12
N LYS A 156 -7.71 23.85 -48.45
CA LYS A 156 -8.46 24.69 -47.51
C LYS A 156 -9.57 23.93 -46.76
N VAL A 157 -10.25 22.98 -47.41
CA VAL A 157 -11.33 22.18 -46.79
C VAL A 157 -10.74 21.12 -45.87
N VAL A 158 -9.66 20.46 -46.29
CA VAL A 158 -8.93 19.49 -45.47
C VAL A 158 -8.30 20.19 -44.27
N ASN A 159 -7.57 21.29 -44.46
CA ASN A 159 -6.97 22.04 -43.36
C ASN A 159 -8.02 22.59 -42.39
N LYS A 160 -9.14 23.14 -42.88
CA LYS A 160 -10.23 23.59 -42.01
C LYS A 160 -10.87 22.44 -41.25
N PHE A 161 -10.98 21.26 -41.85
CA PHE A 161 -11.47 20.07 -41.16
C PHE A 161 -10.50 19.60 -40.07
N LEU A 162 -9.20 19.50 -40.38
CA LEU A 162 -8.16 19.14 -39.43
C LEU A 162 -8.09 20.14 -38.27
N ASP A 163 -8.14 21.43 -38.59
CA ASP A 163 -7.93 22.49 -37.61
C ASP A 163 -9.19 22.76 -36.77
N SER A 164 -10.38 22.83 -37.37
CA SER A 164 -11.59 23.23 -36.65
C SER A 164 -12.45 22.09 -36.12
N THR A 165 -12.31 20.88 -36.69
CA THR A 165 -13.11 19.72 -36.28
C THR A 165 -12.33 18.81 -35.35
N LEU A 166 -11.14 18.36 -35.74
CA LEU A 166 -10.38 17.43 -34.89
C LEU A 166 -10.02 18.10 -33.55
N HIS A 167 -9.52 19.33 -33.54
CA HIS A 167 -9.24 20.03 -32.27
C HIS A 167 -10.46 20.17 -31.34
N LYS A 168 -11.70 20.18 -31.87
CA LYS A 168 -12.91 20.25 -31.03
C LYS A 168 -13.40 18.89 -30.57
N VAL A 169 -13.21 17.87 -31.39
CA VAL A 169 -13.70 16.51 -31.14
C VAL A 169 -12.73 15.76 -30.23
N LEU A 170 -11.42 15.88 -30.48
CA LEU A 170 -10.38 15.15 -29.77
C LEU A 170 -10.42 15.29 -28.24
N PRO A 171 -10.58 16.49 -27.65
CA PRO A 171 -10.78 16.63 -26.20
C PRO A 171 -12.01 15.86 -25.69
N GLY A 172 -13.12 15.91 -26.43
CA GLY A 172 -14.35 15.19 -26.08
C GLY A 172 -14.25 13.67 -26.13
N LEU A 173 -13.27 13.13 -26.87
CA LEU A 173 -12.98 11.69 -26.92
C LEU A 173 -11.94 11.28 -25.87
N MET A 174 -10.83 12.01 -25.77
CA MET A 174 -9.65 11.57 -25.03
C MET A 174 -9.66 11.96 -23.55
N CYS A 175 -10.15 13.15 -23.19
CA CYS A 175 -10.20 13.56 -21.78
C CYS A 175 -11.05 12.63 -20.91
N PRO A 176 -12.21 12.15 -21.39
CA PRO A 176 -12.96 11.19 -20.59
C PRO A 176 -12.36 9.79 -20.55
N ALA A 177 -11.53 9.43 -21.53
CA ALA A 177 -10.76 8.19 -21.47
C ALA A 177 -9.73 8.25 -20.33
N ILE A 178 -9.12 9.42 -20.07
CA ILE A 178 -8.29 9.66 -18.90
C ILE A 178 -9.09 9.50 -17.60
N ASP A 179 -10.29 10.09 -17.52
CA ASP A 179 -11.17 9.93 -16.34
C ASP A 179 -11.51 8.47 -16.07
N ALA A 180 -11.78 7.69 -17.13
CA ALA A 180 -12.07 6.28 -17.02
C ALA A 180 -10.87 5.48 -16.47
N VAL A 181 -9.64 5.85 -16.82
CA VAL A 181 -8.42 5.26 -16.25
C VAL A 181 -8.30 5.57 -14.76
N LEU A 182 -8.56 6.82 -14.36
CA LEU A 182 -8.50 7.22 -12.94
C LEU A 182 -9.50 6.45 -12.08
N VAL A 183 -10.65 6.01 -12.60
CA VAL A 183 -11.56 5.12 -11.86
C VAL A 183 -10.86 3.83 -11.42
N TYR A 184 -9.96 3.27 -12.22
CA TYR A 184 -9.20 2.06 -11.86
C TYR A 184 -8.13 2.34 -10.82
N VAL A 185 -7.39 3.43 -11.00
CA VAL A 185 -6.37 3.87 -10.02
C VAL A 185 -7.04 4.15 -8.68
N ASN A 186 -8.19 4.83 -8.68
CA ASN A 186 -8.91 5.19 -7.47
C ASN A 186 -9.45 3.98 -6.71
N LYS A 187 -9.78 2.88 -7.39
CA LYS A 187 -10.16 1.63 -6.72
C LYS A 187 -9.03 1.03 -5.89
N LYS A 188 -7.76 1.30 -6.20
CA LYS A 188 -6.64 0.79 -5.40
C LYS A 188 -6.63 1.42 -3.99
N TRP A 189 -7.13 2.65 -3.82
CA TRP A 189 -7.30 3.27 -2.50
C TRP A 189 -8.31 2.52 -1.61
N ALA A 190 -9.31 1.86 -2.20
CA ALA A 190 -10.33 1.11 -1.44
C ALA A 190 -9.74 -0.05 -0.63
N ASN A 191 -8.61 -0.62 -1.07
CA ASN A 191 -7.97 -1.72 -0.38
C ASN A 191 -7.23 -1.30 0.90
N LEU A 192 -6.91 -0.01 1.07
CA LEU A 192 -6.13 0.46 2.21
C LEU A 192 -6.89 0.37 3.53
N ASN A 193 -8.20 0.62 3.50
CA ASN A 193 -9.05 0.58 4.69
C ASN A 193 -9.63 -0.81 4.99
N ALA A 194 -9.29 -1.83 4.20
CA ALA A 194 -9.75 -3.19 4.46
C ALA A 194 -9.00 -3.80 5.67
N PRO A 195 -9.69 -4.39 6.66
CA PRO A 195 -9.03 -5.12 7.73
C PRO A 195 -8.23 -6.31 7.16
N MET A 196 -6.93 -6.33 7.45
CA MET A 196 -6.00 -7.39 7.02
C MET A 196 -5.81 -8.39 8.16
N PRO A 197 -6.01 -9.70 7.94
CA PRO A 197 -5.87 -10.70 8.99
C PRO A 197 -4.39 -10.94 9.36
N VAL A 198 -4.09 -11.00 10.66
CA VAL A 198 -2.81 -11.47 11.20
C VAL A 198 -3.00 -12.90 11.66
N GLY A 199 -2.86 -13.83 10.70
CA GLY A 199 -3.18 -15.24 10.88
C GLY A 199 -4.61 -15.43 11.40
N GLN A 200 -4.76 -16.23 12.47
CA GLN A 200 -6.02 -16.39 13.19
C GLN A 200 -6.04 -15.57 14.48
N MET A 201 -5.17 -14.59 14.69
CA MET A 201 -5.06 -13.93 16.00
C MET A 201 -5.78 -12.58 16.08
N GLY A 202 -6.00 -11.94 14.93
CA GLY A 202 -6.64 -10.64 14.87
C GLY A 202 -6.57 -10.01 13.49
N THR A 203 -6.80 -8.70 13.42
CA THR A 203 -6.73 -7.91 12.21
C THR A 203 -5.97 -6.60 12.43
N VAL A 204 -5.40 -6.08 11.35
CA VAL A 204 -4.79 -4.75 11.28
C VAL A 204 -5.55 -3.96 10.21
N LYS A 205 -5.95 -2.73 10.54
CA LYS A 205 -6.58 -1.80 9.61
C LYS A 205 -5.76 -0.53 9.52
N TYR A 206 -5.34 -0.15 8.32
CA TYR A 206 -4.58 1.09 8.09
C TYR A 206 -5.55 2.25 7.86
N VAL A 207 -5.84 3.02 8.90
CA VAL A 207 -6.75 4.17 8.81
C VAL A 207 -5.95 5.43 8.49
N LEU A 208 -6.38 6.18 7.49
CA LEU A 208 -5.74 7.46 7.16
C LEU A 208 -5.94 8.48 8.27
N THR A 209 -4.88 9.20 8.65
CA THR A 209 -4.99 10.33 9.59
C THR A 209 -5.50 11.60 8.91
N SER A 210 -5.23 11.75 7.61
CA SER A 210 -5.59 12.92 6.81
C SER A 210 -5.53 12.58 5.33
N ILE A 211 -6.02 13.50 4.50
CA ILE A 211 -5.84 13.43 3.04
C ILE A 211 -4.33 13.38 2.74
N PRO A 212 -3.87 12.50 1.84
CA PRO A 212 -2.45 12.44 1.51
C PRO A 212 -1.96 13.75 0.90
N THR A 213 -0.73 14.12 1.24
CA THR A 213 -0.14 15.40 0.82
C THR A 213 0.87 15.19 -0.28
N THR A 214 0.71 15.89 -1.40
CA THR A 214 1.68 15.83 -2.50
C THR A 214 2.80 16.85 -2.29
N THR A 215 4.05 16.40 -2.38
CA THR A 215 5.26 17.23 -2.33
C THR A 215 5.92 17.29 -3.71
N ALA A 216 7.10 17.89 -3.84
CA ALA A 216 7.84 17.87 -5.11
C ALA A 216 8.38 16.48 -5.49
N ASN A 217 8.53 15.59 -4.50
CA ASN A 217 9.27 14.33 -4.67
C ASN A 217 8.44 13.08 -4.38
N TYR A 218 7.31 13.20 -3.67
CA TYR A 218 6.48 12.08 -3.25
C TYR A 218 5.09 12.53 -2.83
N ILE A 219 4.15 11.58 -2.77
CA ILE A 219 2.89 11.71 -2.04
C ILE A 219 3.06 11.09 -0.65
N GLN A 220 2.82 11.87 0.40
CA GLN A 220 2.85 11.42 1.78
C GLN A 220 1.47 10.94 2.21
N VAL A 221 1.41 9.69 2.69
CA VAL A 221 0.22 9.03 3.20
C VAL A 221 0.50 8.64 4.65
N ASP A 222 -0.26 9.23 5.57
CA ASP A 222 -0.08 9.06 7.00
C ASP A 222 -1.18 8.15 7.56
N PHE A 223 -0.79 7.10 8.29
CA PHE A 223 -1.72 6.11 8.84
C PHE A 223 -1.68 6.07 10.36
N ASN A 224 -2.86 5.95 10.97
CA ASN A 224 -3.07 5.54 12.34
C ASN A 224 -3.62 4.10 12.33
N PRO A 225 -2.73 3.09 12.34
CA PRO A 225 -3.17 1.70 12.25
C PRO A 225 -3.96 1.30 13.49
N VAL A 226 -5.02 0.52 13.28
CA VAL A 226 -5.86 -0.05 14.33
C VAL A 226 -5.62 -1.55 14.36
N VAL A 227 -5.15 -2.06 15.51
CA VAL A 227 -4.89 -3.48 15.72
C VAL A 227 -6.00 -4.07 16.58
N GLN A 228 -6.72 -5.07 16.08
CA GLN A 228 -7.84 -5.69 16.77
C GLN A 228 -7.61 -7.18 16.99
N GLN A 229 -7.96 -7.65 18.18
CA GLN A 229 -7.97 -9.08 18.50
C GLN A 229 -9.19 -9.75 17.86
N GLN A 230 -9.17 -11.08 17.71
CA GLN A 230 -10.33 -11.85 17.22
C GLN A 230 -11.64 -11.57 17.97
N ARG A 231 -11.57 -11.20 19.25
CA ARG A 231 -12.73 -10.91 20.09
C ARG A 231 -13.30 -9.50 19.91
N GLY A 232 -12.68 -8.68 19.04
CA GLY A 232 -13.07 -7.30 18.75
C GLY A 232 -12.34 -6.24 19.58
N ASP A 233 -11.63 -6.65 20.63
CA ASP A 233 -10.87 -5.73 21.49
C ASP A 233 -9.72 -5.07 20.72
N THR A 234 -9.61 -3.74 20.82
CA THR A 234 -8.57 -2.97 20.15
C THR A 234 -7.33 -2.87 21.05
N ILE A 235 -6.16 -3.20 20.51
CA ILE A 235 -4.87 -3.00 21.18
C ILE A 235 -4.48 -1.54 20.98
N GLN A 236 -4.39 -0.80 22.09
CA GLN A 236 -3.93 0.58 22.07
C GLN A 236 -2.45 0.63 21.74
N LEU A 237 -2.08 1.42 20.73
CA LEU A 237 -0.69 1.71 20.45
C LEU A 237 -0.17 2.63 21.56
N ALA A 238 0.99 2.29 22.12
CA ALA A 238 1.67 3.18 23.05
C ALA A 238 2.06 4.46 22.29
N ASP A 239 1.87 5.62 22.93
CA ASP A 239 2.35 6.88 22.41
C ASP A 239 3.88 6.79 22.22
N ALA A 240 4.34 7.04 21.01
CA ALA A 240 5.76 6.97 20.68
C ALA A 240 6.55 8.09 21.37
N GLY A 241 5.89 9.19 21.73
CA GLY A 241 6.47 10.37 22.38
C GLY A 241 7.43 11.18 21.49
N GLU A 242 7.82 10.65 20.33
CA GLU A 242 8.70 11.27 19.35
C GLU A 242 8.14 11.06 17.94
N ALA A 243 8.09 12.15 17.17
CA ALA A 243 7.55 12.14 15.82
C ALA A 243 8.36 11.19 14.93
N LEU A 244 7.66 10.36 14.16
CA LEU A 244 8.28 9.49 13.18
C LEU A 244 8.87 10.30 12.03
N GLU A 245 10.18 10.21 11.85
CA GLU A 245 10.87 10.87 10.74
C GLU A 245 11.62 9.87 9.86
N PHE A 246 11.51 10.04 8.55
CA PHE A 246 12.27 9.27 7.59
C PHE A 246 13.76 9.67 7.60
N PRO A 247 14.68 8.71 7.37
CA PRO A 247 16.09 9.00 7.17
C PRO A 247 16.32 10.01 6.02
N LYS A 248 17.26 10.94 6.22
CA LYS A 248 17.58 11.99 5.25
C LYS A 248 18.25 11.48 3.98
N ASP A 249 18.89 10.31 4.03
CA ASP A 249 19.74 9.77 2.96
C ASP A 249 18.98 8.92 1.92
N SER A 250 17.67 9.07 1.86
CA SER A 250 16.86 8.32 0.89
C SER A 250 16.99 8.91 -0.51
N ALA A 251 17.05 8.05 -1.52
CA ALA A 251 17.14 8.48 -2.91
C ALA A 251 15.94 9.37 -3.26
N ALA A 252 16.21 10.52 -3.88
CA ALA A 252 15.15 11.44 -4.29
C ALA A 252 14.15 10.73 -5.22
N GLY A 253 12.87 10.81 -4.88
CA GLY A 253 11.81 10.18 -5.66
C GLY A 253 11.60 8.69 -5.41
N SER A 254 12.31 8.07 -4.46
CA SER A 254 12.05 6.69 -4.04
C SER A 254 10.88 6.59 -3.07
N SER A 255 10.14 5.48 -3.17
CA SER A 255 9.10 5.16 -2.21
C SER A 255 9.68 4.65 -0.89
N GLN A 256 9.02 4.96 0.23
CA GLN A 256 9.52 4.67 1.57
C GLN A 256 8.38 4.30 2.49
N LEU A 257 8.58 3.27 3.32
CA LEU A 257 7.67 2.86 4.38
C LEU A 257 8.39 3.00 5.72
N LEU A 258 7.73 3.61 6.69
CA LEU A 258 8.21 3.73 8.06
C LEU A 258 7.14 3.18 8.99
N LEU A 259 7.52 2.23 9.83
CA LEU A 259 6.67 1.61 10.84
C LEU A 259 7.21 1.95 12.23
N SER A 260 6.34 2.37 13.13
CA SER A 260 6.73 2.62 14.52
C SER A 260 6.98 1.32 15.29
N ALA A 261 7.86 1.40 16.29
CA ALA A 261 8.05 0.30 17.25
C ALA A 261 6.75 -0.01 18.03
N ALA A 262 5.93 1.01 18.31
CA ALA A 262 4.64 0.87 18.96
C ALA A 262 3.65 0.05 18.11
N PHE A 263 3.60 0.31 16.80
CA PHE A 263 2.77 -0.44 15.88
C PHE A 263 3.23 -1.90 15.76
N LEU A 264 4.53 -2.15 15.53
CA LEU A 264 5.07 -3.52 15.51
C LEU A 264 4.85 -4.26 16.84
N THR A 265 4.93 -3.54 17.97
CA THR A 265 4.61 -4.10 19.29
C THR A 265 3.15 -4.56 19.37
N ALA A 266 2.21 -3.73 18.91
CA ALA A 266 0.79 -4.06 18.91
C ALA A 266 0.48 -5.26 18.00
N GLU A 267 1.08 -5.31 16.82
CA GLU A 267 0.93 -6.43 15.88
C GLU A 267 1.48 -7.74 16.47
N LEU A 268 2.71 -7.73 17.00
CA LEU A 268 3.31 -8.92 17.62
C LEU A 268 2.58 -9.34 18.90
N ALA A 269 1.87 -8.44 19.58
CA ALA A 269 1.04 -8.79 20.72
C ALA A 269 -0.14 -9.69 20.33
N LEU A 270 -0.66 -9.60 19.09
CA LEU A 270 -1.62 -10.58 18.59
C LEU A 270 -1.03 -11.99 18.57
N LEU A 271 0.28 -12.10 18.29
CA LEU A 271 1.00 -13.36 18.20
C LEU A 271 1.56 -13.85 19.55
N GLN A 272 1.19 -13.23 20.68
CA GLN A 272 1.77 -13.56 21.99
C GLN A 272 1.77 -15.08 22.27
N LYS A 273 0.64 -15.75 22.04
CA LYS A 273 0.51 -17.20 22.27
C LYS A 273 1.27 -18.06 21.27
N SER A 274 1.56 -17.53 20.08
CA SER A 274 2.35 -18.21 19.06
C SER A 274 3.84 -18.31 19.44
N PHE A 275 4.29 -17.52 20.42
CA PHE A 275 5.63 -17.61 20.99
C PHE A 275 5.76 -18.66 22.11
N ASP A 276 4.66 -19.30 22.52
CA ASP A 276 4.73 -20.42 23.46
C ASP A 276 5.44 -21.61 22.81
N MET A 277 6.31 -22.28 23.56
CA MET A 277 7.10 -23.40 23.06
C MET A 277 7.03 -24.59 24.01
N ASN A 278 6.89 -25.80 23.46
CA ASN A 278 7.11 -27.04 24.18
C ASN A 278 8.25 -27.79 23.50
N ILE A 279 9.32 -28.07 24.24
CA ILE A 279 10.49 -28.81 23.77
C ILE A 279 10.47 -30.15 24.47
N GLN A 280 10.40 -31.23 23.69
CA GLN A 280 10.46 -32.61 24.17
C GLN A 280 11.25 -33.44 23.16
N ASP A 281 12.14 -34.31 23.65
CA ASP A 281 12.81 -35.38 22.88
C ASP A 281 13.42 -34.92 21.54
N THR A 282 13.80 -33.66 21.44
CA THR A 282 14.36 -33.04 20.23
C THR A 282 15.81 -32.68 20.49
N THR A 283 16.72 -33.17 19.64
CA THR A 283 18.04 -32.57 19.49
C THR A 283 17.84 -31.12 19.08
N ILE A 284 18.25 -30.18 19.95
CA ILE A 284 18.22 -28.75 19.64
C ILE A 284 19.51 -28.44 18.88
N GLY A 285 19.47 -28.53 17.56
CA GLY A 285 20.67 -28.45 16.72
C GLY A 285 21.62 -29.61 17.02
N GLU A 286 22.88 -29.30 17.35
CA GLU A 286 23.91 -30.28 17.69
C GLU A 286 23.94 -30.64 19.20
N LEU A 287 23.08 -30.04 20.02
CA LEU A 287 23.06 -30.31 21.45
C LEU A 287 22.47 -31.70 21.74
N PRO A 288 23.10 -32.48 22.66
CA PRO A 288 22.57 -33.77 23.04
C PRO A 288 21.19 -33.63 23.71
N PRO A 289 20.34 -34.69 23.65
CA PRO A 289 19.05 -34.68 24.32
C PRO A 289 19.16 -34.34 25.80
N GLN A 290 18.34 -33.41 26.28
CA GLN A 290 18.37 -32.99 27.67
C GLN A 290 17.74 -34.06 28.57
N THR A 291 18.50 -34.49 29.58
CA THR A 291 18.06 -35.49 30.56
C THR A 291 18.26 -34.99 31.99
N THR A 292 17.61 -35.64 32.96
CA THR A 292 17.83 -35.36 34.38
C THR A 292 19.29 -35.53 34.80
N GLU A 293 20.08 -36.34 34.09
CA GLU A 293 21.52 -36.49 34.33
C GLU A 293 22.29 -35.21 33.96
N THR A 294 21.98 -34.60 32.81
CA THR A 294 22.59 -33.31 32.42
C THR A 294 22.24 -32.20 33.42
N LEU A 295 21.02 -32.23 33.97
CA LEU A 295 20.57 -31.26 34.97
C LEU A 295 21.17 -31.51 36.35
N ALA A 296 21.40 -32.78 36.72
CA ALA A 296 22.03 -33.17 37.98
C ALA A 296 23.45 -32.60 38.15
N GLY A 297 24.14 -32.29 37.04
CA GLY A 297 25.42 -31.57 37.07
C GLY A 297 25.32 -30.13 37.59
N PHE A 298 24.13 -29.53 37.57
CA PHE A 298 23.88 -28.16 38.05
C PHE A 298 23.02 -28.11 39.32
N ILE A 299 22.13 -29.11 39.52
CA ILE A 299 21.17 -29.17 40.62
C ILE A 299 21.28 -30.54 41.31
N PRO A 300 22.03 -30.65 42.41
CA PRO A 300 22.30 -31.93 43.08
C PRO A 300 21.05 -32.71 43.51
N GLU A 301 19.98 -32.02 43.91
CA GLU A 301 18.71 -32.62 44.36
C GLU A 301 18.03 -33.43 43.23
N VAL A 302 18.31 -33.10 41.97
CA VAL A 302 17.82 -33.86 40.81
C VAL A 302 18.52 -35.21 40.71
N ALA A 303 19.79 -35.31 41.09
CA ALA A 303 20.55 -36.56 41.10
C ALA A 303 19.95 -37.57 42.08
N GLU A 304 19.59 -37.09 43.28
CA GLU A 304 18.97 -37.90 44.33
C GLU A 304 17.56 -38.35 43.93
N ALA A 305 16.76 -37.43 43.39
CA ALA A 305 15.38 -37.71 42.99
C ALA A 305 15.28 -38.60 41.74
N TYR A 306 16.28 -38.55 40.84
CA TYR A 306 16.28 -39.28 39.57
C TYR A 306 17.60 -40.04 39.32
N PRO A 307 17.84 -41.17 40.03
CA PRO A 307 19.06 -41.98 39.86
C PRO A 307 19.21 -42.62 38.47
N LYS A 308 18.12 -42.71 37.70
CA LYS A 308 18.12 -43.17 36.31
C LYS A 308 17.76 -41.99 35.41
N PRO A 309 18.53 -41.68 34.35
CA PRO A 309 18.26 -40.56 33.46
C PRO A 309 16.83 -40.62 32.91
N LYS A 310 16.11 -39.49 33.03
CA LYS A 310 14.80 -39.27 32.44
C LYS A 310 14.88 -38.15 31.41
N PRO A 311 14.17 -38.26 30.27
CA PRO A 311 14.04 -37.14 29.34
C PRO A 311 13.43 -35.92 30.03
N LEU A 312 13.90 -34.73 29.66
CA LEU A 312 13.32 -33.48 30.11
C LEU A 312 12.32 -32.94 29.09
N VAL A 313 11.28 -32.29 29.61
CA VAL A 313 10.34 -31.51 28.82
C VAL A 313 10.43 -30.07 29.29
N THR A 314 10.73 -29.16 28.36
CA THR A 314 10.82 -27.72 28.65
C THR A 314 9.61 -27.03 28.05
N ARG A 315 8.90 -26.27 28.87
CA ARG A 315 7.72 -25.50 28.45
C ARG A 315 7.99 -24.03 28.68
N ILE A 316 7.99 -23.27 27.60
CA ILE A 316 8.10 -21.81 27.60
C ILE A 316 6.71 -21.23 27.35
N ARG A 317 6.29 -20.28 28.20
CA ARG A 317 5.01 -19.57 28.07
C ARG A 317 5.23 -18.08 28.13
N ILE A 318 4.77 -17.35 27.12
CA ILE A 318 4.86 -15.89 27.09
C ILE A 318 3.61 -15.32 27.75
N ASN A 319 3.77 -14.82 28.98
CA ASN A 319 2.66 -14.42 29.84
C ASN A 319 2.42 -12.91 29.88
N LYS A 320 3.33 -12.10 29.33
CA LYS A 320 3.15 -10.66 29.13
C LYS A 320 3.19 -10.32 27.63
N PRO A 321 2.51 -9.25 27.20
CA PRO A 321 2.62 -8.79 25.81
C PRO A 321 4.08 -8.55 25.42
N PRO A 322 4.50 -9.00 24.22
CA PRO A 322 5.83 -8.71 23.70
C PRO A 322 6.03 -7.20 23.55
N LYS A 323 7.28 -6.74 23.57
CA LYS A 323 7.64 -5.34 23.32
C LYS A 323 8.74 -5.25 22.27
N VAL A 324 8.59 -4.35 21.30
CA VAL A 324 9.65 -4.05 20.33
C VAL A 324 10.39 -2.79 20.76
N THR A 325 11.72 -2.83 20.67
CA THR A 325 12.55 -1.64 20.70
C THR A 325 13.36 -1.54 19.42
N MET A 326 13.46 -0.33 18.87
CA MET A 326 14.16 -0.07 17.62
C MET A 326 15.20 1.03 17.84
N ARG A 327 16.39 0.81 17.30
CA ARG A 327 17.48 1.76 17.15
C ARG A 327 18.07 1.58 15.75
N THR A 328 18.83 2.56 15.28
CA THR A 328 19.51 2.46 13.99
C THR A 328 20.30 1.15 13.89
N GLY A 329 19.96 0.32 12.89
CA GLY A 329 20.60 -0.97 12.63
C GLY A 329 20.31 -2.08 13.65
N LYS A 330 19.49 -1.84 14.68
CA LYS A 330 19.20 -2.84 15.72
C LYS A 330 17.76 -2.74 16.21
N SER A 331 17.01 -3.82 15.99
CA SER A 331 15.70 -4.02 16.60
C SER A 331 15.68 -5.27 17.47
N LEU A 332 15.02 -5.17 18.62
CA LEU A 332 14.89 -6.25 19.59
C LEU A 332 13.42 -6.49 19.92
N LEU A 333 13.07 -7.78 19.98
CA LEU A 333 11.83 -8.28 20.56
C LEU A 333 12.10 -8.73 21.99
N HIS A 334 11.41 -8.10 22.94
CA HIS A 334 11.43 -8.43 24.35
C HIS A 334 10.28 -9.38 24.66
N LEU A 335 10.61 -10.60 25.09
CA LEU A 335 9.64 -11.62 25.49
C LEU A 335 9.79 -11.88 26.98
N HIS A 336 8.70 -11.67 27.73
CA HIS A 336 8.63 -12.00 29.14
C HIS A 336 7.68 -13.18 29.35
N GLY A 337 8.16 -14.17 30.09
CA GLY A 337 7.46 -15.42 30.24
C GLY A 337 7.93 -16.26 31.39
N THR A 338 7.52 -17.51 31.36
CA THR A 338 8.00 -18.55 32.27
C THR A 338 8.59 -19.71 31.50
N LEU A 339 9.65 -20.28 32.06
CA LEU A 339 10.23 -21.54 31.63
C LEU A 339 9.97 -22.56 32.74
N GLN A 340 9.16 -23.57 32.43
CA GLN A 340 8.89 -24.67 33.33
C GLN A 340 9.54 -25.94 32.80
N MET A 341 10.36 -26.57 33.63
CA MET A 341 11.05 -27.80 33.29
C MET A 341 10.41 -28.98 34.00
N PHE A 342 10.23 -30.08 33.27
CA PHE A 342 9.60 -31.29 33.77
C PHE A 342 10.47 -32.52 33.49
N ALA A 343 10.43 -33.51 34.39
CA ALA A 343 10.90 -34.85 34.11
C ALA A 343 9.78 -35.69 33.48
N ALA A 344 10.06 -36.31 32.34
CA ALA A 344 9.13 -37.19 31.66
C ALA A 344 8.83 -38.45 32.50
N ARG A 345 7.57 -38.89 32.50
CA ARG A 345 7.13 -40.15 33.11
C ARG A 345 6.84 -41.21 32.05
N GLN A 346 6.57 -42.44 32.50
CA GLN A 346 6.14 -43.52 31.61
C GLN A 346 4.92 -43.12 30.76
N ARG A 347 4.79 -43.73 29.58
CA ARG A 347 3.75 -43.42 28.59
C ARG A 347 2.38 -43.30 29.26
N GLY A 348 1.71 -42.17 29.01
CA GLY A 348 0.36 -41.89 29.49
C GLY A 348 0.26 -41.18 30.86
N ARG A 349 1.38 -40.98 31.59
CA ARG A 349 1.38 -40.20 32.84
C ARG A 349 1.89 -38.76 32.61
N ALA A 350 1.29 -37.81 33.32
CA ALA A 350 1.71 -36.42 33.29
C ALA A 350 3.18 -36.26 33.77
N PRO A 351 3.99 -35.41 33.12
CA PRO A 351 5.35 -35.09 33.57
C PRO A 351 5.37 -34.46 34.97
N VAL A 352 6.48 -34.62 35.69
CA VAL A 352 6.66 -34.02 37.03
C VAL A 352 7.39 -32.70 36.89
N SER A 353 6.82 -31.62 37.41
CA SER A 353 7.48 -30.31 37.45
C SER A 353 8.73 -30.38 38.33
N LEU A 354 9.87 -29.96 37.81
CA LEU A 354 11.13 -29.85 38.56
C LEU A 354 11.26 -28.45 39.14
N PHE A 355 11.17 -27.43 38.29
CA PHE A 355 11.24 -26.03 38.68
C PHE A 355 10.55 -25.12 37.65
N LEU A 356 10.31 -23.88 38.06
CA LEU A 356 9.72 -22.81 37.26
C LEU A 356 10.62 -21.58 37.38
N LEU A 357 11.02 -21.01 36.24
CA LEU A 357 11.80 -19.79 36.17
C LEU A 357 10.98 -18.70 35.51
N GLU A 358 11.10 -17.47 36.02
CA GLU A 358 10.74 -16.28 35.25
C GLU A 358 11.88 -15.93 34.30
N ILE A 359 11.56 -15.64 33.06
CA ILE A 359 12.53 -15.46 31.99
C ILE A 359 12.23 -14.19 31.19
N HIS A 360 13.30 -13.57 30.72
CA HIS A 360 13.26 -12.46 29.79
C HIS A 360 14.21 -12.75 28.64
N PHE A 361 13.67 -12.94 27.44
CA PHE A 361 14.45 -13.14 26.22
C PHE A 361 14.48 -11.86 25.41
N ASN A 362 15.67 -11.54 24.89
CA ASN A 362 15.86 -10.50 23.90
C ASN A 362 16.22 -11.17 22.58
N VAL A 363 15.32 -11.12 21.61
CA VAL A 363 15.48 -11.75 20.30
C VAL A 363 15.73 -10.67 19.28
N LYS A 364 16.72 -10.85 18.40
CA LYS A 364 17.00 -9.87 17.36
C LYS A 364 15.96 -9.98 16.26
N ILE A 365 15.44 -8.86 15.79
CA ILE A 365 14.56 -8.81 14.63
C ILE A 365 15.39 -8.40 13.41
N GLN A 366 15.35 -9.21 12.36
CA GLN A 366 15.81 -8.85 11.03
C GLN A 366 14.61 -8.66 10.10
N TYR A 367 14.63 -7.56 9.34
CA TYR A 367 13.57 -7.20 8.41
C TYR A 367 14.01 -7.50 6.99
N SER A 368 13.15 -8.13 6.22
CA SER A 368 13.31 -8.23 4.77
C SER A 368 11.98 -7.96 4.09
N VAL A 369 12.03 -7.36 2.90
CA VAL A 369 10.84 -7.14 2.08
C VAL A 369 10.92 -8.11 0.90
N ARG A 370 9.84 -8.87 0.70
CA ARG A 370 9.70 -9.79 -0.43
C ARG A 370 8.50 -9.37 -1.28
N GLU A 371 8.62 -9.52 -2.58
CA GLU A 371 7.48 -9.40 -3.50
C GLU A 371 6.78 -10.76 -3.60
N ASP A 372 5.48 -10.81 -3.33
CA ASP A 372 4.64 -12.00 -3.47
C ASP A 372 3.42 -11.69 -4.34
N ARG A 373 3.45 -12.16 -5.60
CA ARG A 373 2.46 -12.01 -6.68
C ARG A 373 1.84 -10.62 -6.83
N ASN A 374 1.08 -10.15 -5.84
CA ASN A 374 0.37 -8.88 -5.81
C ASN A 374 0.61 -8.04 -4.52
N ALA A 375 1.56 -8.41 -3.65
CA ALA A 375 1.81 -7.74 -2.38
C ALA A 375 3.31 -7.63 -2.05
N LEU A 376 3.69 -6.58 -1.32
CA LEU A 376 4.96 -6.51 -0.62
C LEU A 376 4.77 -7.08 0.78
N VAL A 377 5.55 -8.11 1.13
CA VAL A 377 5.49 -8.79 2.42
C VAL A 377 6.70 -8.38 3.24
N LEU A 378 6.46 -7.88 4.46
CA LEU A 378 7.51 -7.66 5.45
C LEU A 378 7.74 -8.96 6.22
N ASP A 379 8.86 -9.61 5.94
CA ASP A 379 9.30 -10.80 6.67
C ASP A 379 10.10 -10.37 7.91
N LEU A 380 9.71 -10.90 9.07
CA LEU A 380 10.37 -10.70 10.35
C LEU A 380 11.09 -11.99 10.75
N LYS A 381 12.42 -12.01 10.59
CA LYS A 381 13.24 -13.12 11.07
C LYS A 381 13.70 -12.83 12.50
N LEU A 382 13.45 -13.79 13.39
CA LEU A 382 13.82 -13.74 14.80
C LEU A 382 15.09 -14.58 15.00
N ASP A 383 16.19 -13.93 15.38
CA ASP A 383 17.50 -14.57 15.64
C ASP A 383 17.91 -14.52 17.12
#